data_AF-A0A699X3T9-F1
#
_entry.id   AF-A0A699X3T9-F1
#
_cell.length_a   1.000
_cell.length_b   1.000
_cell.length_c   1.000
_cell.angle_alpha   90.00
_cell.angle_beta   90.00
_cell.angle_gamma   90.00
#
_symmetry.space_group_name_H-M   'P 1'
#
loop_
_entity.id
_entity.type
_entity.pdbx_description
1 polymer ?
#
loop_
_entity_poly.entity_id
_entity_poly.type
_entity_poly.pdbx_seq_one_letter_code
_entity_poly.pdbx_strand_id
1 'polypeptide(L)'
;RRTTNSSNWEPMFIFYFQRAVDEDLRLARQINTLCDALTDVIDGRESFVTELDMLVGRFVPKKMAEFMKETRGKDIPNLMKLHILGRKFELRSREKNLFIEKL
;
A
#
# COMPACT_ATOMS: atom_id res chain seq x y z
N ARG A 1 43.80 -17.78 -21.54
CA ARG A 1 42.53 -17.26 -20.99
C ARG A 1 42.17 -18.10 -19.78
N ARG A 2 42.35 -17.60 -18.55
CA ARG A 2 41.86 -18.28 -17.34
C ARG A 2 40.35 -18.05 -17.30
N THR A 3 39.59 -19.13 -17.45
CA THR A 3 38.17 -19.17 -17.14
C THR A 3 38.01 -18.94 -15.65
N THR A 4 37.49 -17.79 -15.26
CA THR A 4 36.96 -17.56 -13.92
C THR A 4 35.72 -18.44 -13.79
N ASN A 5 35.91 -19.70 -13.42
CA ASN A 5 34.86 -20.52 -12.84
C ASN A 5 34.47 -19.86 -11.52
N SER A 6 33.47 -18.98 -11.57
CA SER A 6 32.86 -18.38 -10.40
C SER A 6 32.01 -19.45 -9.72
N SER A 7 32.60 -20.38 -8.98
CA SER A 7 31.88 -21.50 -8.36
C SER A 7 30.86 -21.07 -7.27
N ASN A 8 30.77 -19.77 -6.96
CA ASN A 8 29.90 -19.20 -5.92
C ASN A 8 28.79 -18.30 -6.46
N TRP A 9 28.55 -18.25 -7.77
CA TRP A 9 27.55 -17.34 -8.33
C TRP A 9 26.12 -17.68 -7.89
N GLU A 10 25.80 -18.97 -7.78
CA GLU A 10 24.45 -19.45 -7.49
C GLU A 10 24.01 -19.17 -6.03
N PRO A 11 24.80 -19.50 -4.99
CA PRO A 11 24.48 -19.07 -3.62
C PRO A 11 24.36 -17.56 -3.48
N MET A 12 25.20 -16.81 -4.19
CA MET A 12 25.18 -15.34 -4.15
C MET A 12 23.92 -14.79 -4.84
N PHE A 13 23.53 -15.40 -5.97
CA PHE A 13 22.31 -15.08 -6.69
C PHE A 13 21.07 -15.33 -5.83
N ILE A 14 20.98 -16.50 -5.19
CA ILE A 14 19.88 -16.87 -4.28
C ILE A 14 19.79 -15.87 -3.12
N PHE A 15 20.92 -15.51 -2.51
CA PHE A 15 20.96 -14.53 -1.40
C PHE A 15 20.39 -13.17 -1.81
N TYR A 16 20.82 -12.62 -2.96
CA TYR A 16 20.30 -11.34 -3.44
C TYR A 16 18.81 -11.40 -3.78
N PHE A 17 18.36 -12.52 -4.34
CA PHE A 17 16.95 -12.75 -4.65
C PHE A 17 16.09 -12.82 -3.39
N GLN A 18 16.52 -13.57 -2.37
CA GLN A 18 15.84 -13.64 -1.07
C GLN A 18 15.73 -12.27 -0.42
N ARG A 19 16.81 -11.49 -0.43
CA ARG A 19 16.78 -10.11 0.06
C ARG A 19 15.77 -9.25 -0.70
N ALA A 20 15.69 -9.39 -2.03
CA ALA A 20 14.73 -8.66 -2.85
C ALA A 20 13.27 -9.11 -2.62
N VAL A 21 13.04 -10.36 -2.19
CA VAL A 21 11.74 -10.87 -1.75
C VAL A 21 11.35 -10.23 -0.43
N ASP A 22 12.27 -10.20 0.54
CA ASP A 22 12.04 -9.61 1.87
C ASP A 22 11.73 -8.12 1.77
N GLU A 23 12.44 -7.40 0.90
CA GLU A 23 12.18 -5.98 0.65
C GLU A 23 10.78 -5.74 0.05
N ASP A 24 10.34 -6.55 -0.91
CA ASP A 24 8.99 -6.47 -1.47
C ASP A 24 7.92 -6.78 -0.41
N LEU A 25 8.12 -7.82 0.42
CA LEU A 25 7.19 -8.16 1.50
C LEU A 25 7.11 -7.06 2.55
N ARG A 26 8.25 -6.44 2.91
CA ARG A 26 8.28 -5.32 3.83
C ARG A 26 7.48 -4.14 3.29
N LEU A 27 7.67 -3.80 2.01
CA LEU A 27 6.93 -2.71 1.37
C LEU A 27 5.43 -3.01 1.29
N ALA A 28 5.04 -4.24 0.93
CA ALA A 28 3.64 -4.66 0.93
C ALA A 28 3.00 -4.49 2.31
N ARG A 29 3.67 -4.94 3.38
CA ARG A 29 3.19 -4.78 4.76
C ARG A 29 3.02 -3.31 5.15
N GLN A 30 4.01 -2.47 4.87
CA GLN A 30 3.95 -1.04 5.16
C GLN A 30 2.81 -0.34 4.41
N ILE A 31 2.59 -0.70 3.15
CA ILE A 31 1.48 -0.18 2.36
C ILE A 31 0.14 -0.62 2.94
N ASN A 32 0.01 -1.90 3.31
CA ASN A 32 -1.23 -2.41 3.90
C ASN A 32 -1.55 -1.71 5.23
N THR A 33 -0.56 -1.56 6.12
CA THR A 33 -0.73 -0.79 7.37
C THR A 33 -1.13 0.66 7.11
N LEU A 34 -0.56 1.30 6.10
CA LEU A 34 -0.96 2.65 5.71
C LEU A 34 -2.39 2.69 5.17
N CYS A 35 -2.81 1.68 4.41
CA CYS A 35 -4.19 1.57 3.92
C CYS A 35 -5.19 1.41 5.06
N ASP A 36 -4.87 0.57 6.06
CA ASP A 36 -5.72 0.38 7.24
C ASP A 36 -5.89 1.71 8.00
N ALA A 37 -4.77 2.40 8.28
CA ALA A 37 -4.81 3.69 8.96
C ALA A 37 -5.56 4.77 8.17
N LEU A 38 -5.43 4.80 6.84
CA LEU A 38 -6.18 5.73 5.99
C LEU A 38 -7.68 5.40 5.96
N THR A 39 -8.04 4.12 6.02
CA THR A 39 -9.44 3.69 6.11
C THR A 39 -10.08 4.22 7.39
N ASP A 40 -9.42 4.03 8.53
CA ASP A 40 -9.90 4.55 9.82
C ASP A 40 -10.11 6.07 9.79
N VAL A 41 -9.20 6.82 9.16
CA VAL A 41 -9.32 8.28 9.01
C VAL A 41 -10.49 8.67 8.11
N ILE A 42 -10.71 7.94 7.01
CA ILE A 42 -11.83 8.19 6.09
C ILE A 42 -13.16 7.91 6.79
N ASP A 43 -13.27 6.81 7.53
CA ASP A 43 -14.47 6.42 8.26
C ASP A 43 -14.78 7.39 9.40
N GLY A 44 -13.76 7.82 10.14
CA GLY A 44 -13.89 8.86 11.16
C GLY A 44 -14.37 10.19 10.58
N ARG A 45 -13.87 10.58 9.40
CA ARG A 45 -14.33 11.78 8.69
C ARG A 45 -15.78 11.64 8.24
N GLU A 46 -16.20 10.49 7.75
CA GLU A 46 -17.58 10.24 7.34
C GLU A 46 -18.56 10.38 8.51
N SER A 47 -18.17 9.85 9.68
CA SER A 47 -18.94 10.00 10.92
C SER A 47 -19.07 11.48 11.29
N PHE A 48 -17.96 12.23 11.27
CA PHE A 48 -17.98 13.66 11.58
C PHE A 48 -18.81 14.50 10.59
N VAL A 49 -18.75 14.19 9.29
CA VAL A 49 -19.60 14.85 8.28
C VAL A 49 -21.08 14.61 8.57
N THR A 50 -21.43 13.40 9.00
CA THR A 50 -22.80 13.04 9.36
C THR A 50 -23.28 13.83 10.58
N GLU A 51 -22.43 14.01 11.59
CA GLU A 51 -22.72 14.90 12.74
C GLU A 51 -22.93 16.36 12.30
N LEU A 52 -22.08 16.88 11.41
CA LEU A 52 -22.22 18.24 10.88
C LEU A 52 -23.53 18.44 10.12
N ASP A 53 -23.94 17.46 9.31
CA ASP A 53 -25.19 17.51 8.55
C ASP A 53 -26.42 17.53 9.49
N MET A 54 -26.33 16.94 10.68
CA MET A 54 -27.41 16.98 11.69
C MET A 54 -27.54 18.33 12.40
N LEU A 55 -26.53 19.21 12.34
CA LEU A 55 -26.56 20.54 12.96
C LEU A 55 -27.31 21.57 12.09
N VAL A 56 -28.52 21.20 11.64
CA VAL A 56 -29.36 21.95 10.70
C VAL A 56 -29.51 23.41 11.14
N GLY A 57 -29.33 24.34 10.18
CA GLY A 57 -29.57 25.78 10.36
C GLY A 57 -28.33 26.64 10.57
N ARG A 58 -27.12 26.05 10.67
CA ARG A 58 -25.86 26.82 10.77
C ARG A 58 -25.07 26.77 9.46
N PHE A 59 -24.69 27.95 8.94
CA PHE A 59 -23.92 28.08 7.69
C PHE A 59 -22.53 27.43 7.75
N VAL A 60 -21.82 27.58 8.87
CA VAL A 60 -20.44 27.09 9.04
C VAL A 60 -20.36 25.55 9.01
N PRO A 61 -21.18 24.79 9.77
CA PRO A 61 -21.25 23.32 9.66
C PRO A 61 -21.55 22.83 8.24
N LYS A 62 -22.48 23.47 7.52
CA LYS A 62 -22.80 23.12 6.14
C LYS A 62 -21.60 23.24 5.21
N LYS A 63 -20.90 24.39 5.24
CA LYS A 63 -19.73 24.62 4.39
C LYS A 63 -18.57 23.67 4.74
N MET A 64 -18.42 23.32 6.02
CA MET A 64 -17.44 22.34 6.48
C MET A 64 -17.76 20.93 5.94
N ALA A 65 -19.03 20.51 6.02
CA ALA A 65 -19.47 19.22 5.48
C ALA A 65 -19.23 19.13 3.96
N GLU A 66 -19.54 20.19 3.20
CA GLU A 66 -19.29 20.27 1.75
C GLU A 66 -17.79 20.12 1.43
N PHE A 67 -16.92 20.85 2.12
CA PHE A 67 -15.46 20.76 1.94
C PHE A 67 -14.91 19.35 2.24
N MET A 68 -15.40 18.71 3.30
CA MET A 68 -14.98 17.36 3.66
C MET A 68 -15.46 16.31 2.65
N LYS A 69 -16.67 16.45 2.11
CA LYS A 69 -17.19 15.60 1.02
C LYS A 69 -16.35 15.73 -0.25
N GLU A 70 -15.92 16.94 -0.61
CA GLU A 70 -15.02 17.16 -1.76
C GLU A 70 -13.68 16.46 -1.58
N THR A 71 -13.08 16.58 -0.38
CA THR A 71 -11.78 15.96 -0.07
C THR A 71 -11.88 14.43 -0.12
N ARG A 72 -12.98 13.85 0.39
CA ARG A 72 -13.27 12.40 0.30
C ARG A 72 -13.25 11.87 -1.12
N GLY A 73 -13.75 12.66 -2.08
CA GLY A 73 -13.77 12.29 -3.50
C GLY A 73 -12.38 11.97 -4.08
N LYS A 74 -11.31 12.51 -3.47
CA LYS A 74 -9.91 12.24 -3.85
C LYS A 74 -9.29 11.13 -3.00
N ASP A 75 -9.67 11.03 -1.73
CA ASP A 75 -9.08 10.09 -0.78
C ASP A 75 -9.40 8.63 -1.15
N ILE A 76 -10.65 8.32 -1.51
CA ILE A 76 -11.06 6.94 -1.86
C ILE A 76 -10.29 6.40 -3.08
N PRO A 77 -10.22 7.10 -4.23
CA PRO A 77 -9.42 6.62 -5.37
C PRO A 77 -7.94 6.46 -5.06
N ASN A 78 -7.38 7.32 -4.21
CA ASN A 78 -5.98 7.22 -3.80
C ASN A 78 -5.72 6.00 -2.90
N LEU A 79 -6.64 5.70 -1.97
CA LEU A 79 -6.60 4.48 -1.16
C LEU A 79 -6.67 3.23 -2.05
N MET A 80 -7.55 3.20 -3.05
CA MET A 80 -7.61 2.09 -4.00
C MET A 80 -6.31 1.89 -4.77
N LYS A 81 -5.65 2.98 -5.20
CA LYS A 81 -4.34 2.90 -5.86
C LYS A 81 -3.27 2.33 -4.94
N LEU A 82 -3.29 2.69 -3.64
CA LEU A 82 -2.36 2.14 -2.65
C LEU A 82 -2.59 0.65 -2.43
N HIS A 83 -3.84 0.19 -2.31
CA HIS A 83 -4.13 -1.25 -2.23
C HIS A 83 -3.62 -2.01 -3.45
N ILE A 84 -3.84 -1.49 -4.66
CA ILE A 84 -3.32 -2.10 -5.90
C ILE A 84 -1.79 -2.16 -5.86
N LEU A 85 -1.13 -1.10 -5.38
CA LEU A 85 0.32 -1.07 -5.26
C LEU A 85 0.83 -2.13 -4.25
N GLY A 86 0.19 -2.24 -3.09
CA GLY A 86 0.52 -3.27 -2.09
C GLY A 86 0.42 -4.68 -2.67
N ARG A 87 -0.69 -4.98 -3.37
CA ARG A 87 -0.87 -6.28 -4.05
C ARG A 87 0.19 -6.55 -5.12
N LYS A 88 0.65 -5.54 -5.85
CA LYS A 88 1.75 -5.72 -6.82
C LYS A 88 3.04 -6.16 -6.15
N PHE A 89 3.38 -5.62 -4.97
CA PHE A 89 4.56 -6.06 -4.22
C PHE A 89 4.41 -7.49 -3.68
N GLU A 90 3.23 -7.87 -3.19
CA GLU A 90 2.96 -9.24 -2.78
C GLU A 90 3.12 -10.24 -3.93
N LEU A 91 2.58 -9.90 -5.11
CA LEU A 91 2.69 -10.73 -6.31
C LEU A 91 4.15 -10.85 -6.77
N ARG A 92 4.89 -9.74 -6.81
CA ARG A 92 6.31 -9.75 -7.20
C ARG A 92 7.16 -10.61 -6.26
N SER A 93 6.90 -10.54 -4.95
CA SER A 93 7.54 -11.40 -3.96
C SER A 93 7.27 -12.89 -4.24
N ARG A 94 6.01 -13.25 -4.53
CA ARG A 94 5.62 -14.62 -4.88
C ARG A 94 6.27 -15.11 -6.17
N GLU A 95 6.30 -14.28 -7.21
CA GLU A 95 6.94 -14.60 -8.49
C GLU A 95 8.43 -14.91 -8.31
N LYS A 96 9.14 -14.10 -7.51
CA LYS A 96 10.55 -14.32 -7.17
C LYS A 96 10.77 -15.62 -6.40
N ASN A 97 9.92 -15.93 -5.42
CA ASN A 97 10.02 -17.20 -4.69
C ASN A 97 9.82 -18.41 -5.60
N LEU A 98 8.79 -18.38 -6.45
CA LEU A 98 8.53 -19.45 -7.42
C LEU A 98 9.67 -19.62 -8.43
N PHE A 99 10.40 -18.56 -8.73
CA PHE A 99 11.59 -18.63 -9.59
C PHE A 99 12.74 -19.36 -8.88
N ILE A 100 12.99 -19.04 -7.60
CA ILE A 100 14.05 -19.70 -6.80
C ILE A 100 13.74 -21.18 -6.58
N GLU A 101 12.48 -21.55 -6.31
CA GLU A 101 12.08 -22.94 -6.12
C GLU A 101 12.31 -23.83 -7.36
N LYS A 102 12.47 -23.22 -8.55
CA LYS A 102 12.67 -23.91 -9.82
C LYS A 102 14.12 -23.92 -10.30
N LEU A 103 15.03 -23.23 -9.60
CA LEU A 103 16.48 -23.32 -9.82
C LEU A 103 16.99 -24.65 -9.27
#